data_AF-A0A1Z3FUF4-F1
#
_entry.id   AF-A0A1Z3FUF4-F1
#
_cell.length_a   1.000
_cell.length_b   1.000
_cell.length_c   1.000
_cell.angle_alpha   90.00
_cell.angle_beta   90.00
_cell.angle_gamma   90.00
#
_symmetry.space_group_name_H-M   'P 1'
#
loop_
_entity.id
_entity.type
_entity.pdbx_description
1 polymer ?
#
loop_
_entity_poly.entity_id
_entity_poly.type
_entity_poly.pdbx_seq_one_letter_code
_entity_poly.pdbx_strand_id
1 'polypeptide(L)'
;IGGGTMTALSSILAALYAREKTGKGQKISVSMMDSSLPFLSLYGGIYGATGKNPEGGNELLSGKLPNYNVYQTKEGRWVALGALEDMFFKTFLRQTGLDKHLEELPAEEKNFSKWKEILTTYFSTKTFEDLNVLFENQDSCLTPVKTIEEVIKDPVFQESGMVIEKKHPDYGDYFQFGAPFSFSETPVTYRLDPP
;
A
#
# COMPACT_ATOMS: atom_id res chain seq x y z
N ILE A 1 -0.55 6.40 13.63
CA ILE A 1 0.81 6.24 14.21
C ILE A 1 1.87 6.99 13.39
N GLY A 2 1.86 6.91 12.05
CA GLY A 2 2.81 7.64 11.19
C GLY A 2 2.80 9.17 11.36
N GLY A 3 1.62 9.78 11.54
CA GLY A 3 1.49 11.22 11.78
C GLY A 3 2.33 11.73 12.96
N GLY A 4 2.31 11.08 14.12
CA GLY A 4 3.13 11.57 15.25
C GLY A 4 4.61 11.17 15.15
N THR A 5 4.86 9.90 14.85
CA THR A 5 6.18 9.28 15.03
C THR A 5 7.22 9.74 14.01
N MET A 6 6.87 9.82 12.73
CA MET A 6 7.82 10.25 11.68
C MET A 6 8.19 11.73 11.82
N THR A 7 7.21 12.58 12.16
CA THR A 7 7.46 14.01 12.43
C THR A 7 8.32 14.21 13.68
N ALA A 8 8.06 13.44 14.74
CA ALA A 8 8.88 13.48 15.95
C ALA A 8 10.32 13.03 15.67
N LEU A 9 10.51 11.90 14.98
CA LEU A 9 11.83 11.44 14.57
C LEU A 9 12.58 12.51 13.76
N SER A 10 11.92 13.06 12.73
CA SER A 10 12.53 14.04 11.82
C SER A 10 12.91 15.33 12.56
N SER A 11 12.05 15.84 13.44
CA SER A 11 12.32 17.05 14.23
C SER A 11 13.43 16.83 15.28
N ILE A 12 13.51 15.64 15.89
CA ILE A 12 14.60 15.27 16.79
C ILE A 12 15.93 15.21 16.03
N LEU A 13 15.97 14.55 14.87
CA LEU A 13 17.17 14.49 14.03
C LEU A 13 17.63 15.88 13.59
N ALA A 14 16.71 16.74 13.15
CA ALA A 14 17.01 18.12 12.81
C ALA A 14 17.54 18.93 14.01
N ALA A 15 16.97 18.72 15.20
CA ALA A 15 17.43 19.39 16.41
C ALA A 15 18.80 18.90 16.89
N LEU A 16 19.10 17.60 16.76
CA LEU A 16 20.43 17.05 17.05
C LEU A 16 21.48 17.63 16.09
N TYR A 17 21.15 17.72 14.79
CA TYR A 17 22.04 18.34 13.80
C TYR A 17 22.27 19.84 14.08
N ALA A 18 21.22 20.57 14.45
CA ALA A 18 21.35 21.98 14.84
C ALA A 18 22.19 22.15 16.12
N ARG A 19 22.01 21.26 17.11
CA ARG A 19 22.80 21.26 18.34
C ARG A 19 24.28 21.00 18.07
N GLU A 20 24.62 20.12 17.14
CA GLU A 20 26.02 19.85 16.76
C GLU A 20 26.74 21.12 16.29
N LYS A 21 26.03 21.98 15.54
CA LYS A 21 26.59 23.24 15.02
C LYS A 21 26.58 24.39 16.04
N THR A 22 25.61 24.40 16.96
CA THR A 22 25.33 25.56 17.80
C THR A 22 25.64 25.34 19.29
N GLY A 23 25.81 24.09 19.72
CA GLY A 23 25.93 23.68 21.11
C GLY A 23 24.64 23.80 21.93
N LYS A 24 23.51 24.21 21.33
CA LYS A 24 22.26 24.51 22.06
C LYS A 24 21.17 23.50 21.77
N GLY A 25 20.53 23.02 22.83
CA GLY A 25 19.29 22.26 22.73
C GLY A 25 18.08 23.16 22.44
N GLN A 26 16.95 22.54 22.09
CA GLN A 26 15.70 23.25 21.86
C GLN A 26 14.49 22.40 22.25
N LYS A 27 13.37 23.07 22.57
CA LYS A 27 12.09 22.42 22.82
C LYS A 27 11.41 22.12 21.49
N ILE A 28 11.05 20.85 21.28
CA ILE A 28 10.30 20.40 20.10
C ILE A 28 8.81 20.29 20.49
N SER A 29 7.93 20.82 19.64
CA SER A 29 6.48 20.65 19.77
C SER A 29 5.97 19.91 18.54
N VAL A 30 5.35 18.75 18.74
CA VAL A 30 4.81 17.91 17.65
C VAL A 30 3.33 17.65 17.94
N SER A 31 2.48 18.02 16.99
CA SER A 31 1.04 17.75 17.02
C SER A 31 0.73 16.58 16.11
N MET A 32 0.03 15.56 16.63
CA MET A 32 -0.46 14.44 15.81
C MET A 32 -1.48 14.91 14.78
N MET A 33 -2.28 15.93 15.14
CA MET A 33 -3.28 16.52 14.26
C MET A 33 -2.60 17.22 13.08
N ASP A 34 -1.67 18.14 13.35
CA ASP A 34 -0.98 18.91 12.31
C ASP A 34 -0.17 17.99 11.40
N SER A 35 0.45 16.97 11.99
CA SER A 35 1.25 16.00 11.25
C SER A 35 0.42 15.02 10.42
N SER A 36 -0.91 14.99 10.58
CA SER A 36 -1.79 14.23 9.70
C SER A 36 -2.08 14.97 8.38
N LEU A 37 -1.98 16.31 8.37
CA LEU A 37 -2.35 17.14 7.22
C LEU A 37 -1.52 16.87 5.96
N PRO A 38 -0.19 16.63 6.02
CA PRO A 38 0.59 16.30 4.82
C PRO A 38 0.12 15.04 4.09
N PHE A 39 -0.51 14.08 4.77
CA PHE A 39 -1.07 12.90 4.10
C PHE A 39 -2.30 13.22 3.24
N LEU A 40 -2.85 14.43 3.36
CA LEU A 40 -3.96 14.92 2.56
C LEU A 40 -3.49 15.77 1.37
N SER A 41 -2.18 15.89 1.10
CA SER A 41 -1.66 16.81 0.06
C SER A 41 -2.33 16.65 -1.30
N LEU A 42 -2.59 15.42 -1.76
CA LEU A 42 -3.30 15.19 -3.02
C LEU A 42 -4.71 15.80 -3.01
N TYR A 43 -5.51 15.45 -2.00
CA TYR A 43 -6.90 15.90 -1.90
C TYR A 43 -7.04 17.37 -1.49
N GLY A 44 -6.09 17.89 -0.72
CA GLY A 44 -5.95 19.32 -0.45
C GLY A 44 -5.69 20.12 -1.72
N GLY A 45 -4.87 19.58 -2.64
CA GLY A 45 -4.66 20.16 -3.97
C GLY A 45 -5.92 20.11 -4.83
N ILE A 46 -6.61 18.97 -4.87
CA ILE A 46 -7.89 18.82 -5.61
C ILE A 46 -8.94 19.80 -5.09
N TYR A 47 -9.12 19.88 -3.76
CA TYR A 47 -10.03 20.84 -3.15
C TYR A 47 -9.62 22.28 -3.47
N GLY A 48 -8.34 22.62 -3.34
CA GLY A 48 -7.83 23.96 -3.66
C GLY A 48 -8.09 24.37 -5.11
N ALA A 49 -8.03 23.43 -6.05
CA ALA A 49 -8.27 23.68 -7.47
C ALA A 49 -9.75 23.69 -7.87
N THR A 50 -10.60 22.93 -7.18
CA THR A 50 -11.98 22.66 -7.64
C THR A 50 -13.08 23.10 -6.68
N GLY A 51 -12.75 23.37 -5.41
CA GLY A 51 -13.70 23.60 -4.32
C GLY A 51 -14.50 22.36 -3.90
N LYS A 52 -14.19 21.18 -4.45
CA LYS A 52 -14.92 19.93 -4.20
C LYS A 52 -14.21 19.10 -3.15
N ASN A 53 -14.97 18.63 -2.16
CA ASN A 53 -14.47 17.67 -1.18
C ASN A 53 -14.33 16.27 -1.80
N PRO A 54 -13.34 15.48 -1.37
CA PRO A 54 -13.23 14.09 -1.78
C PRO A 54 -14.37 13.24 -1.19
N GLU A 55 -14.76 12.19 -1.91
CA GLU A 55 -15.74 11.20 -1.48
C GLU A 55 -15.09 9.83 -1.21
N GLY A 56 -15.40 9.23 -0.06
CA GLY A 56 -14.86 7.93 0.31
C GLY A 56 -15.25 6.84 -0.69
N GLY A 57 -14.26 6.17 -1.29
CA GLY A 57 -14.50 5.10 -2.26
C GLY A 57 -14.84 5.57 -3.68
N ASN A 58 -14.83 6.88 -3.95
CA ASN A 58 -15.23 7.44 -5.25
C ASN A 58 -14.23 8.45 -5.83
N GLU A 59 -12.97 8.37 -5.41
CA GLU A 59 -11.88 9.14 -6.02
C GLU A 59 -11.07 8.29 -7.01
N LEU A 60 -10.37 8.95 -7.94
CA LEU A 60 -9.63 8.30 -9.04
C LEU A 60 -8.74 7.15 -8.57
N LEU A 61 -8.00 7.35 -7.48
CA LEU A 61 -7.06 6.36 -6.93
C LEU A 61 -7.58 5.67 -5.66
N SER A 62 -8.87 5.83 -5.36
CA SER A 62 -9.49 5.15 -4.22
C SER A 62 -10.95 4.82 -4.52
N GLY A 63 -11.16 3.97 -5.53
CA GLY A 63 -12.43 3.28 -5.77
C GLY A 63 -13.24 3.75 -6.97
N LYS A 64 -12.94 4.91 -7.58
CA LYS A 64 -13.68 5.38 -8.77
C LYS A 64 -13.40 4.55 -10.00
N LEU A 65 -12.12 4.34 -10.31
CA LEU A 65 -11.69 3.66 -11.53
C LEU A 65 -11.89 2.14 -11.42
N PRO A 66 -12.44 1.47 -12.45
CA PRO A 66 -12.58 0.00 -12.45
C PRO A 66 -11.24 -0.71 -12.61
N ASN A 67 -10.33 -0.17 -13.40
CA ASN A 67 -8.98 -0.70 -13.61
C ASN A 67 -7.99 -0.32 -12.48
N TYR A 68 -8.44 0.39 -11.44
CA TYR A 68 -7.68 0.68 -10.23
C TYR A 68 -8.57 0.48 -8.99
N ASN A 69 -8.79 -0.77 -8.59
CA ASN A 69 -9.74 -1.12 -7.54
C ASN A 69 -9.42 -2.48 -6.89
N VAL A 70 -10.15 -2.77 -5.81
CA VAL A 70 -10.14 -4.10 -5.18
C VAL A 70 -11.38 -4.89 -5.58
N TYR A 71 -11.20 -6.18 -5.83
CA TYR A 71 -12.26 -7.10 -6.22
C TYR A 71 -12.24 -8.35 -5.37
N GLN A 72 -13.43 -8.86 -5.04
CA GLN A 72 -13.59 -10.09 -4.28
C GLN A 72 -13.61 -11.28 -5.24
N THR A 73 -12.85 -12.31 -4.88
CA THR A 73 -12.76 -13.59 -5.58
C THR A 73 -13.88 -14.54 -5.13
N LYS A 74 -14.01 -15.68 -5.82
CA LYS A 74 -15.01 -16.73 -5.54
C LYS A 74 -15.01 -17.21 -4.09
N GLU A 75 -13.84 -17.28 -3.48
CA GLU A 75 -13.62 -17.78 -2.12
C GLU A 75 -13.61 -16.66 -1.05
N GLY A 76 -14.05 -15.45 -1.43
CA GLY A 76 -14.17 -14.32 -0.51
C GLY A 76 -12.84 -13.59 -0.23
N ARG A 77 -11.74 -14.04 -0.82
CA ARG A 77 -10.42 -13.37 -0.78
C ARG A 77 -10.42 -12.16 -1.71
N TRP A 78 -9.51 -11.21 -1.50
CA TRP A 78 -9.46 -9.96 -2.25
C TRP A 78 -8.21 -9.88 -3.14
N VAL A 79 -8.36 -9.28 -4.32
CA VAL A 79 -7.26 -8.91 -5.22
C VAL A 79 -7.31 -7.41 -5.48
N ALA A 80 -6.15 -6.79 -5.67
CA ALA A 80 -6.02 -5.41 -6.07
C ALA A 80 -5.56 -5.34 -7.54
N LEU A 81 -6.38 -4.74 -8.39
CA LEU A 81 -6.06 -4.44 -9.78
C LEU A 81 -5.60 -2.98 -9.84
N GLY A 82 -4.39 -2.74 -10.33
CA GLY A 82 -3.78 -1.41 -10.43
C GLY A 82 -3.30 -1.06 -11.84
N ALA A 83 -4.08 -1.42 -12.86
CA ALA A 83 -3.72 -1.25 -14.28
C ALA A 83 -4.22 0.10 -14.84
N LEU A 84 -3.66 1.22 -14.36
CA LEU A 84 -4.12 2.57 -14.74
C LEU A 84 -3.92 2.87 -16.23
N GLU A 85 -2.77 2.48 -16.77
CA GLU A 85 -2.41 2.72 -18.15
C GLU A 85 -3.05 1.68 -19.08
N ASP A 86 -3.57 2.16 -20.22
CA ASP A 86 -4.25 1.32 -21.22
C ASP A 86 -3.47 0.08 -21.63
N MET A 87 -2.13 0.17 -21.73
CA MET A 87 -1.31 -0.96 -22.13
C MET A 87 -1.36 -2.10 -21.11
N PHE A 88 -1.22 -1.81 -19.82
CA PHE A 88 -1.31 -2.80 -18.75
C PHE A 88 -2.72 -3.37 -18.64
N PHE A 89 -3.74 -2.53 -18.76
CA PHE A 89 -5.12 -3.02 -18.71
C PHE A 89 -5.45 -3.91 -19.91
N LYS A 90 -5.00 -3.57 -21.13
CA LYS A 90 -5.13 -4.44 -22.30
C LYS A 90 -4.39 -5.77 -22.12
N THR A 91 -3.20 -5.75 -21.51
CA THR A 91 -2.47 -6.98 -21.16
C THR A 91 -3.26 -7.84 -20.18
N PHE A 92 -3.80 -7.25 -19.12
CA PHE A 92 -4.70 -7.93 -18.19
C PHE A 92 -5.91 -8.55 -18.91
N LEU A 93 -6.59 -7.80 -19.79
CA LEU A 93 -7.75 -8.31 -20.53
C LEU A 93 -7.41 -9.53 -21.41
N ARG A 94 -6.26 -9.51 -22.08
CA ARG A 94 -5.80 -10.65 -22.90
C ARG A 94 -5.52 -11.89 -22.07
N GLN A 95 -4.86 -11.72 -20.93
CA GLN A 95 -4.51 -12.84 -20.04
C GLN A 95 -5.72 -13.44 -19.34
N THR A 96 -6.79 -12.65 -19.18
CA THR A 96 -8.02 -13.05 -18.51
C THR A 96 -9.09 -13.57 -19.47
N GLY A 97 -8.84 -13.58 -20.79
CA GLY A 97 -9.81 -13.99 -21.81
C GLY A 97 -10.95 -12.98 -22.00
N LEU A 98 -10.72 -11.73 -21.62
CA LEU A 98 -11.65 -10.61 -21.77
C LEU A 98 -11.35 -9.78 -23.04
N ASP A 99 -10.66 -10.36 -24.02
CA ASP A 99 -10.21 -9.73 -25.28
C ASP A 99 -11.31 -9.01 -26.05
N LYS A 100 -12.56 -9.50 -25.94
CA LYS A 100 -13.74 -8.88 -26.58
C LYS A 100 -13.97 -7.42 -26.16
N HIS A 101 -13.34 -6.97 -25.08
CA HIS A 101 -13.47 -5.61 -24.55
C HIS A 101 -12.26 -4.70 -24.83
N LEU A 102 -11.28 -5.14 -25.61
CA LEU A 102 -10.04 -4.38 -25.88
C LEU A 102 -10.28 -3.01 -26.53
N GLU A 103 -11.37 -2.85 -27.27
CA GLU A 103 -11.77 -1.61 -27.94
C GLU A 103 -12.67 -0.71 -27.08
N GLU A 104 -13.13 -1.18 -25.92
CA GLU A 104 -14.11 -0.49 -25.07
C GLU A 104 -13.55 -0.15 -23.68
N LEU A 105 -12.30 0.33 -23.60
CA LEU A 105 -11.65 0.61 -22.32
C LEU A 105 -12.43 1.59 -21.42
N PRO A 106 -12.25 1.54 -20.08
CA PRO A 106 -12.85 2.48 -19.13
C PRO A 106 -12.16 3.86 -19.18
N ALA A 107 -12.10 4.50 -20.36
CA ALA A 107 -11.53 5.83 -20.52
C ALA A 107 -12.49 6.95 -20.09
N GLU A 108 -13.80 6.69 -20.17
CA GLU A 108 -14.85 7.65 -19.83
C GLU A 108 -15.68 7.17 -18.63
N GLU A 109 -16.02 8.12 -17.75
CA GLU A 109 -16.77 7.85 -16.51
C GLU A 109 -18.11 7.13 -16.74
N LYS A 110 -18.78 7.41 -17.87
CA LYS A 110 -20.02 6.74 -18.27
C LYS A 110 -19.89 5.21 -18.37
N ASN A 111 -18.68 4.71 -18.61
CA ASN A 111 -18.39 3.27 -18.75
C ASN A 111 -17.95 2.62 -17.43
N PHE A 112 -17.69 3.37 -16.35
CA PHE A 112 -17.11 2.82 -15.12
C PHE A 112 -18.04 1.82 -14.44
N SER A 113 -19.35 2.10 -14.39
CA SER A 113 -20.33 1.19 -13.77
C SER A 113 -20.35 -0.17 -14.49
N LYS A 114 -20.45 -0.15 -15.82
CA LYS A 114 -20.38 -1.35 -16.68
C LYS A 114 -19.10 -2.14 -16.43
N TRP A 115 -17.95 -1.47 -16.38
CA TRP A 115 -16.67 -2.14 -16.16
C TRP A 115 -16.51 -2.70 -14.75
N LYS A 116 -17.00 -2.01 -13.72
CA LYS A 116 -17.02 -2.53 -12.35
C LYS A 116 -17.86 -3.81 -12.29
N GLU A 117 -19.00 -3.86 -12.96
CA GLU A 117 -19.82 -5.06 -13.05
C GLU A 117 -19.10 -6.22 -13.78
N ILE A 118 -18.49 -5.95 -14.94
CA ILE A 118 -17.71 -6.95 -15.69
C ILE A 118 -16.60 -7.55 -14.84
N LEU A 119 -15.79 -6.70 -14.19
CA LEU A 119 -14.65 -7.14 -13.39
C LEU A 119 -15.11 -7.85 -12.11
N THR A 120 -16.14 -7.34 -11.43
CA THR A 120 -16.72 -8.02 -10.25
C THR A 120 -17.24 -9.40 -10.61
N THR A 121 -17.96 -9.51 -11.74
CA THR A 121 -18.46 -10.80 -12.23
C THR A 121 -17.30 -11.73 -12.58
N TYR A 122 -16.28 -11.22 -13.28
CA TYR A 122 -15.08 -12.00 -13.59
C TYR A 122 -14.42 -12.54 -12.32
N PHE A 123 -14.04 -11.68 -11.37
CA PHE A 123 -13.30 -12.09 -10.18
C PHE A 123 -14.12 -12.99 -9.26
N SER A 124 -15.45 -12.79 -9.13
CA SER A 124 -16.31 -13.67 -8.33
C SER A 124 -16.39 -15.11 -8.84
N THR A 125 -15.94 -15.39 -10.08
CA THR A 125 -15.82 -16.75 -10.62
C THR A 125 -14.43 -17.37 -10.43
N LYS A 126 -13.43 -16.60 -10.00
CA LYS A 126 -12.02 -17.01 -9.91
C LYS A 126 -11.61 -17.28 -8.48
N THR A 127 -10.79 -18.30 -8.28
CA THR A 127 -10.02 -18.56 -7.06
C THR A 127 -8.65 -17.89 -7.16
N PHE A 128 -7.90 -17.79 -6.06
CA PHE A 128 -6.49 -17.38 -6.09
C PHE A 128 -5.65 -18.32 -6.96
N GLU A 129 -5.94 -19.63 -6.95
CA GLU A 129 -5.26 -20.60 -7.80
C GLU A 129 -5.43 -20.28 -9.29
N ASP A 130 -6.65 -19.90 -9.71
CA ASP A 130 -6.92 -19.47 -11.09
C ASP A 130 -6.13 -18.20 -11.48
N LEU A 131 -5.78 -17.37 -10.50
CA LEU A 131 -5.13 -16.07 -10.69
C LEU A 131 -3.62 -16.11 -10.42
N ASN A 132 -3.05 -17.22 -9.94
CA ASN A 132 -1.63 -17.32 -9.56
C ASN A 132 -0.70 -16.89 -10.69
N VAL A 133 -0.98 -17.32 -11.93
CA VAL A 133 -0.18 -16.95 -13.11
C VAL A 133 -0.18 -15.44 -13.35
N LEU A 134 -1.25 -14.73 -12.99
CA LEU A 134 -1.34 -13.29 -13.13
C LEU A 134 -0.52 -12.57 -12.04
N PHE A 135 -0.46 -13.12 -10.83
CA PHE A 135 0.33 -12.55 -9.74
C PHE A 135 1.83 -12.59 -10.01
N GLU A 136 2.30 -13.62 -10.73
CA GLU A 136 3.70 -13.72 -11.16
C GLU A 136 4.02 -12.82 -12.36
N ASN A 137 3.00 -12.33 -13.07
CA ASN A 137 3.16 -11.52 -14.27
C ASN A 137 3.17 -10.01 -13.94
N GLN A 138 4.35 -9.39 -14.09
CA GLN A 138 4.56 -7.98 -13.76
C GLN A 138 3.74 -7.00 -14.62
N ASP A 139 3.29 -7.41 -15.82
CA ASP A 139 2.55 -6.54 -16.74
C ASP A 139 1.03 -6.60 -16.57
N SER A 140 0.52 -7.47 -15.70
CA SER A 140 -0.93 -7.60 -15.42
C SER A 140 -1.43 -6.57 -14.40
N CYS A 141 -0.52 -5.99 -13.62
CA CYS A 141 -0.80 -5.10 -12.48
C CYS A 141 -1.86 -5.66 -11.51
N LEU A 142 -1.99 -6.98 -11.41
CA LEU A 142 -2.87 -7.65 -10.47
C LEU A 142 -2.06 -8.22 -9.31
N THR A 143 -2.48 -7.94 -8.08
CA THR A 143 -1.80 -8.44 -6.87
C THR A 143 -2.79 -9.08 -5.89
N PRO A 144 -2.37 -10.12 -5.17
CA PRO A 144 -3.18 -10.68 -4.09
C PRO A 144 -3.17 -9.74 -2.88
N VAL A 145 -4.34 -9.52 -2.26
CA VAL A 145 -4.39 -8.91 -0.93
C VAL A 145 -4.01 -9.98 0.10
N LYS A 146 -2.74 -9.94 0.52
CA LYS A 146 -2.16 -10.91 1.44
C LYS A 146 -2.69 -10.73 2.86
N THR A 147 -2.90 -11.85 3.54
CA THR A 147 -3.10 -11.92 4.98
C THR A 147 -1.77 -11.67 5.71
N ILE A 148 -1.84 -11.36 7.01
CA ILE A 148 -0.63 -11.20 7.83
C ILE A 148 0.20 -12.48 7.85
N GLU A 149 -0.43 -13.66 7.91
CA GLU A 149 0.27 -14.94 7.86
C GLU A 149 1.07 -15.13 6.56
N GLU A 150 0.47 -14.78 5.41
CA GLU A 150 1.15 -14.85 4.11
C GLU A 150 2.29 -13.83 4.02
N VAL A 151 2.13 -12.63 4.59
CA VAL A 151 3.20 -11.62 4.66
C VAL A 151 4.37 -12.12 5.50
N ILE A 152 4.12 -12.75 6.65
CA ILE A 152 5.17 -13.31 7.51
C ILE A 152 5.94 -14.42 6.79
N LYS A 153 5.26 -15.25 6.00
CA LYS A 153 5.87 -16.37 5.28
C LYS A 153 6.49 -15.98 3.93
N ASP A 154 6.37 -14.72 3.52
CA ASP A 154 6.84 -14.26 2.21
C ASP A 154 8.38 -14.22 2.16
N PRO A 155 9.02 -14.89 1.20
CA PRO A 155 10.48 -14.86 1.05
C PRO A 155 11.04 -13.44 0.93
N VAL A 156 10.35 -12.53 0.25
CA VAL A 156 10.82 -11.13 0.06
C VAL A 156 10.92 -10.42 1.42
N PHE A 157 9.94 -10.61 2.31
CA PHE A 157 9.93 -9.96 3.62
C PHE A 157 10.85 -10.66 4.63
N GLN A 158 11.06 -11.96 4.48
CA GLN A 158 12.06 -12.72 5.26
C GLN A 158 13.49 -12.32 4.87
N GLU A 159 13.82 -12.33 3.58
CA GLU A 159 15.15 -11.99 3.05
C GLU A 159 15.54 -10.54 3.30
N SER A 160 14.57 -9.61 3.25
CA SER A 160 14.81 -8.20 3.57
C SER A 160 14.94 -7.91 5.06
N GLY A 161 14.78 -8.92 5.93
CA GLY A 161 14.80 -8.75 7.39
C GLY A 161 13.61 -7.95 7.94
N MET A 162 12.54 -7.82 7.14
CA MET A 162 11.31 -7.14 7.55
C MET A 162 10.48 -8.01 8.49
N VAL A 163 10.60 -9.33 8.44
CA VAL A 163 9.98 -10.24 9.41
C VAL A 163 11.06 -10.77 10.33
N ILE A 164 10.93 -10.51 11.63
CA ILE A 164 11.89 -10.92 12.64
C ILE A 164 11.18 -11.83 13.63
N GLU A 165 11.52 -13.12 13.60
CA GLU A 165 11.02 -14.11 14.54
C GLU A 165 11.87 -14.10 15.83
N LYS A 166 11.21 -14.09 16.98
CA LYS A 166 11.82 -14.00 18.30
C LYS A 166 11.09 -14.89 19.31
N LYS A 167 11.72 -15.13 20.45
CA LYS A 167 11.13 -15.88 21.56
C LYS A 167 11.22 -15.06 22.84
N HIS A 168 10.07 -14.60 23.33
CA HIS A 168 9.97 -13.90 24.59
C HIS A 168 10.11 -14.89 25.76
N PRO A 169 10.89 -14.57 26.81
CA PRO A 169 11.06 -15.45 27.98
C PRO A 169 9.73 -15.90 28.61
N ASP A 170 8.78 -14.97 28.77
CA ASP A 170 7.49 -15.24 29.42
C ASP A 170 6.33 -15.58 28.48
N TYR A 171 6.37 -15.14 27.21
CA TYR A 171 5.23 -15.20 26.28
C TYR A 171 5.45 -16.13 25.07
N GLY A 172 6.63 -16.75 24.96
CA GLY A 172 6.94 -17.68 23.89
C GLY A 172 7.23 -16.99 22.55
N ASP A 173 6.98 -17.72 21.46
CA ASP A 173 7.38 -17.30 20.11
C ASP A 173 6.48 -16.16 19.62
N TYR A 174 7.10 -15.14 19.02
CA TYR A 174 6.41 -13.99 18.43
C TYR A 174 7.20 -13.45 17.24
N PHE A 175 6.58 -12.57 16.45
CA PHE A 175 7.26 -11.86 15.38
C PHE A 175 7.13 -10.34 15.57
N GLN A 176 8.06 -9.60 14.98
CA GLN A 176 7.98 -8.15 14.86
C GLN A 176 8.44 -7.71 13.47
N PHE A 177 7.98 -6.54 13.04
CA PHE A 177 8.47 -5.95 11.81
C PHE A 177 9.82 -5.24 12.00
N GLY A 178 10.72 -5.47 11.05
CA GLY A 178 12.01 -4.81 10.95
C GLY A 178 11.91 -3.33 10.56
N ALA A 179 13.06 -2.67 10.58
CA ALA A 179 13.20 -1.29 10.15
C ALA A 179 13.23 -1.30 8.61
N PRO A 180 12.44 -0.45 7.93
CA PRO A 180 12.39 -0.41 6.46
C PRO A 180 13.61 0.32 5.86
N PHE A 181 14.75 0.28 6.53
CA PHE A 181 16.01 0.91 6.16
C PHE A 181 17.18 0.16 6.80
N SER A 182 18.34 0.22 6.16
CA SER A 182 19.58 -0.35 6.65
C SER A 182 20.72 0.68 6.51
N PHE A 183 21.72 0.56 7.38
CA PHE A 183 22.94 1.37 7.32
C PHE A 183 24.13 0.45 7.12
N SER A 184 25.04 0.80 6.22
CA SER A 184 26.23 0.00 5.91
C SER A 184 27.22 -0.11 7.07
N GLU A 185 27.37 0.96 7.87
CA GLU A 185 28.35 1.01 8.96
C GLU A 185 27.72 0.77 10.35
N THR A 186 26.44 1.11 10.53
CA THR A 186 25.72 1.01 11.80
C THR A 186 24.43 0.21 11.64
N PRO A 187 24.52 -1.11 11.36
CA PRO A 187 23.35 -1.94 11.09
C PRO A 187 22.36 -1.91 12.27
N VAL A 188 21.07 -1.93 11.94
CA VAL A 188 20.00 -1.98 12.95
C VAL A 188 20.03 -3.35 13.63
N THR A 189 19.98 -3.38 14.97
CA THR A 189 20.02 -4.62 15.75
C THR A 189 18.85 -4.71 16.73
N TYR A 190 18.28 -5.90 16.91
CA TYR A 190 17.07 -6.15 17.69
C TYR A 190 17.37 -6.93 18.97
N ARG A 191 18.11 -6.30 19.89
CA ARG A 191 18.74 -6.99 21.03
C ARG A 191 17.81 -7.32 22.19
N LEU A 192 16.74 -6.54 22.37
CA LEU A 192 15.85 -6.66 23.52
C LEU A 192 14.44 -7.03 23.05
N ASP A 193 13.75 -7.80 23.88
CA ASP A 193 12.31 -8.05 23.73
C ASP A 193 11.51 -6.88 24.32
N PRO A 194 10.26 -6.68 23.88
CA PRO A 194 9.35 -5.75 24.54
C PRO A 194 9.24 -6.06 26.05
N PRO A 195 9.15 -5.03 26.91
CA PRO A 195 9.04 -5.20 28.36
C PRO A 195 7.69 -5.79 28.78
#